data_AF-A0AA35Q054-F1
#
_entry.id   AF-A0AA35Q054-F1
#
_cell.length_a   1.000
_cell.length_b   1.000
_cell.length_c   1.000
_cell.angle_alpha   90.00
_cell.angle_beta   90.00
_cell.angle_gamma   90.00
#
_symmetry.space_group_name_H-M   'P 1'
#
loop_
_entity.id
_entity.type
_entity.pdbx_description
1 polymer ?
#
loop_
_entity_poly.entity_id
_entity_poly.type
_entity_poly.pdbx_seq_one_letter_code
_entity_poly.pdbx_strand_id
1 'polypeptide(L)'
;MVCIKSILTLGLAAGATAVALPKNDTLPGCGEVNVFYTGLPPYHKYVLEQGYPGDVAAEPSRTAPCFVAGPEQPMSVTEDRMRWRHSHITGVGYGIRGSTNGEDITKFEDNLMLFRRQGPNSPTVFNYNPCTFLWTVQRRAPLSSDCAGQPGTDCGYEEVCGKGWCSNPTI
;
A
#
# COMPACT_ATOMS: atom_id res chain seq x y z
N MET A 1 14.99 -42.07 -30.00
CA MET A 1 13.55 -41.90 -30.28
C MET A 1 12.77 -42.95 -29.51
N VAL A 2 12.10 -42.58 -28.42
CA VAL A 2 11.05 -43.38 -27.80
C VAL A 2 9.90 -42.44 -27.47
N CYS A 3 8.74 -42.76 -28.03
CA CYS A 3 7.51 -42.00 -27.96
C CYS A 3 6.64 -42.67 -26.90
N ILE A 4 6.30 -41.98 -25.80
CA ILE A 4 5.28 -42.46 -24.85
C ILE A 4 4.11 -41.50 -24.92
N LYS A 5 3.02 -42.03 -25.47
CA LYS A 5 1.71 -41.41 -25.61
C LYS A 5 0.99 -41.39 -24.26
N SER A 6 0.36 -40.26 -23.99
CA SER A 6 -0.94 -40.09 -23.31
C SER A 6 -1.13 -40.74 -21.93
N ILE A 7 -1.09 -39.90 -20.89
CA ILE A 7 -1.92 -40.09 -19.70
C ILE A 7 -2.91 -38.93 -19.65
N LEU A 8 -4.18 -39.29 -19.85
CA LEU A 8 -5.35 -38.50 -19.51
C LEU A 8 -5.32 -38.29 -17.99
N THR A 9 -5.25 -37.05 -17.52
CA THR A 9 -5.58 -36.71 -16.14
C THR A 9 -6.70 -35.68 -16.16
N LEU A 10 -7.90 -36.15 -15.82
CA LEU A 10 -8.98 -35.36 -15.24
C LEU A 10 -8.38 -34.57 -14.05
N GLY A 11 -8.25 -33.27 -14.21
CA GLY A 11 -7.87 -32.36 -13.13
C GLY A 11 -8.95 -31.31 -12.97
N LEU A 12 -9.66 -31.39 -11.85
CA LEU A 12 -10.68 -30.49 -11.33
C LEU A 12 -10.69 -29.10 -12.00
N ALA A 13 -11.84 -28.72 -12.58
CA ALA A 13 -12.20 -27.32 -12.70
C ALA A 13 -12.32 -26.75 -11.29
N ALA A 14 -11.21 -26.26 -10.74
CA ALA A 14 -11.23 -25.35 -9.61
C ALA A 14 -11.90 -24.08 -10.12
N GLY A 15 -13.23 -24.01 -9.95
CA GLY A 15 -13.97 -22.77 -10.10
C GLY A 15 -13.29 -21.77 -9.19
N ALA A 16 -12.59 -20.80 -9.77
CA ALA A 16 -12.19 -19.61 -9.06
C ALA A 16 -13.48 -18.90 -8.69
N THR A 17 -14.05 -19.25 -7.53
CA THR A 17 -14.98 -18.38 -6.85
C THR A 17 -14.15 -17.16 -6.47
N ALA A 18 -14.19 -16.14 -7.34
CA ALA A 18 -13.93 -14.80 -6.90
C ALA A 18 -14.88 -14.60 -5.71
N VAL A 19 -14.35 -14.65 -4.49
CA VAL A 19 -15.10 -14.24 -3.31
C VAL A 19 -15.37 -12.76 -3.55
N ALA A 20 -16.53 -12.49 -4.13
CA ALA A 20 -17.06 -11.15 -4.18
C ALA A 20 -17.13 -10.71 -2.72
N LEU A 21 -16.38 -9.65 -2.37
CA LEU A 21 -16.55 -9.00 -1.09
C LEU A 21 -18.07 -8.76 -0.91
N PRO A 22 -18.64 -9.09 0.26
CA PRO A 22 -20.06 -8.88 0.50
C PRO A 22 -20.40 -7.44 0.13
N LYS A 23 -21.41 -7.28 -0.74
CA LYS A 23 -21.90 -5.97 -1.15
C LYS A 23 -22.47 -5.29 0.08
N ASN A 24 -21.69 -4.42 0.69
CA ASN A 24 -22.20 -3.53 1.71
C ASN A 24 -23.08 -2.50 0.98
N ASP A 25 -24.40 -2.61 1.09
CA ASP A 25 -25.34 -1.76 0.36
C ASP A 25 -25.30 -0.29 0.81
N THR A 26 -24.59 0.00 1.89
CA THR A 26 -24.25 1.36 2.36
C THR A 26 -22.78 1.66 2.13
N LEU A 27 -22.53 2.74 1.37
CA LEU A 27 -21.20 3.31 1.21
C LEU A 27 -20.69 3.77 2.58
N PRO A 28 -19.42 3.50 2.95
CA PRO A 28 -18.85 3.95 4.21
C PRO A 28 -18.94 5.47 4.37
N GLY A 29 -19.18 5.90 5.60
CA GLY A 29 -19.10 7.29 6.03
C GLY A 29 -17.65 7.77 6.15
N CYS A 30 -17.50 9.08 6.37
CA CYS A 30 -16.20 9.68 6.63
C CYS A 30 -15.60 9.14 7.93
N GLY A 31 -14.33 8.73 7.88
CA GLY A 31 -13.63 8.17 9.04
C GLY A 31 -13.91 6.69 9.34
N GLU A 32 -14.78 6.03 8.58
CA GLU A 32 -15.07 4.59 8.78
C GLU A 32 -14.04 3.68 8.08
N VAL A 33 -13.20 4.23 7.21
CA VAL A 33 -12.22 3.47 6.41
C VAL A 33 -10.80 3.68 6.91
N ASN A 34 -10.31 2.76 7.74
CA ASN A 34 -8.88 2.61 8.04
C ASN A 34 -8.08 2.18 6.81
N VAL A 35 -7.11 2.99 6.39
CA VAL A 35 -6.15 2.68 5.34
C VAL A 35 -4.76 2.56 5.96
N PHE A 36 -4.07 1.45 5.70
CA PHE A 36 -2.62 1.36 5.93
C PHE A 36 -1.92 1.46 4.59
N TYR A 37 -1.34 2.63 4.33
CA TYR A 37 -0.59 2.88 3.13
C TYR A 37 0.86 3.13 3.47
N THR A 38 1.77 2.43 2.78
CA THR A 38 3.20 2.61 2.96
C THR A 38 3.94 2.87 1.67
N GLY A 39 5.19 3.29 1.77
CA GLY A 39 5.98 3.79 0.65
C GLY A 39 7.31 4.33 1.13
N LEU A 40 8.05 4.93 0.20
CA LEU A 40 9.26 5.67 0.54
C LEU A 40 8.91 7.03 1.17
N PRO A 41 9.73 7.51 2.11
CA PRO A 41 9.75 8.91 2.48
C PRO A 41 9.86 9.82 1.24
N PRO A 42 9.10 10.93 1.15
CA PRO A 42 9.08 11.83 0.00
C PRO A 42 10.43 12.42 -0.37
N TYR A 43 11.30 12.66 0.62
CA TYR A 43 12.66 13.17 0.42
C TYR A 43 13.74 12.10 0.52
N HIS A 44 13.35 10.82 0.43
CA HIS A 44 14.28 9.70 0.35
C HIS A 44 15.11 9.78 -0.93
N LYS A 45 16.41 9.45 -0.86
CA LYS A 45 17.29 9.47 -2.04
C LYS A 45 16.71 8.72 -3.24
N TYR A 46 16.05 7.57 -3.02
CA TYR A 46 15.46 6.79 -4.11
C TYR A 46 14.22 7.46 -4.72
N VAL A 47 13.48 8.29 -3.99
CA VAL A 47 12.39 9.10 -4.57
C VAL A 47 12.97 10.19 -5.47
N LEU A 48 14.03 10.85 -4.99
CA LEU A 48 14.70 11.92 -5.74
C LEU A 48 15.41 11.38 -6.99
N GLU A 49 16.06 10.21 -6.89
CA GLU A 49 16.69 9.51 -8.02
C GLU A 49 15.67 9.08 -9.08
N GLN A 50 14.41 8.81 -8.68
CA GLN A 50 13.31 8.53 -9.62
C GLN A 50 12.79 9.79 -10.33
N GLY A 51 13.32 10.98 -10.02
CA GLY A 51 12.96 12.24 -10.68
C GLY A 51 11.67 12.86 -10.17
N TYR A 52 11.15 12.41 -9.02
CA TYR A 52 9.97 13.01 -8.40
C TYR A 52 10.37 14.08 -7.39
N PRO A 53 9.80 15.30 -7.50
CA PRO A 53 9.91 16.29 -6.44
C PRO A 53 9.33 15.76 -5.13
N GLY A 54 10.03 15.98 -4.01
CA GLY A 54 9.61 15.46 -2.71
C GLY A 54 8.29 16.04 -2.20
N ASP A 55 7.94 17.26 -2.61
CA ASP A 55 6.62 17.86 -2.37
C ASP A 55 5.49 17.09 -3.08
N VAL A 56 5.71 16.68 -4.33
CA VAL A 56 4.78 15.83 -5.10
C VAL A 56 4.63 14.45 -4.45
N ALA A 57 5.72 13.91 -3.91
CA ALA A 57 5.68 12.64 -3.18
C ALA A 57 5.04 12.74 -1.78
N ALA A 58 4.92 13.95 -1.22
CA ALA A 58 4.25 14.22 0.04
C ALA A 58 2.73 14.48 -0.11
N GLU A 59 2.21 14.66 -1.33
CA GLU A 59 0.78 14.88 -1.56
C GLU A 59 -0.14 13.80 -0.95
N PRO A 60 0.18 12.49 -1.03
CA PRO A 60 -0.58 11.45 -0.35
C PRO A 60 -0.71 11.68 1.16
N SER A 61 0.37 12.11 1.83
CA SER A 61 0.36 12.32 3.28
C SER A 61 -0.39 13.56 3.72
N ARG A 62 -0.65 14.51 2.81
CA ARG A 62 -1.52 15.67 3.03
C ARG A 62 -3.00 15.34 2.88
N THR A 63 -3.34 14.24 2.20
CA THR A 63 -4.72 13.89 1.85
C THR A 63 -5.24 12.70 2.64
N ALA A 64 -4.37 11.80 3.09
CA ALA A 64 -4.72 10.84 4.13
C ALA A 64 -3.48 10.37 4.91
N PRO A 65 -3.71 9.77 6.08
CA PRO A 65 -2.64 9.23 6.91
C PRO A 65 -1.89 8.11 6.19
N CYS A 66 -0.57 8.23 6.14
CA CYS A 66 0.33 7.26 5.52
C CYS A 66 1.53 7.01 6.45
N PHE A 67 1.96 5.75 6.53
CA PHE A 67 3.18 5.38 7.22
C PHE A 67 4.25 5.09 6.18
N VAL A 68 5.30 5.89 6.07
CA VAL A 68 6.36 5.67 5.09
C VAL A 68 7.66 5.27 5.77
N ALA A 69 8.31 4.26 5.22
CA ALA A 69 9.57 3.72 5.73
C ALA A 69 10.43 3.28 4.56
N GLY A 70 11.67 3.76 4.53
CA GLY A 70 12.63 3.36 3.52
C GLY A 70 13.03 1.88 3.64
N PRO A 71 13.67 1.31 2.60
CA PRO A 71 14.11 -0.09 2.60
C PRO A 71 15.21 -0.36 3.63
N GLU A 72 15.93 0.67 4.09
CA GLU A 72 16.94 0.58 5.15
C GLU A 72 16.33 0.34 6.54
N GLN A 73 15.01 0.53 6.69
CA GLN A 73 14.31 0.24 7.94
C GLN A 73 13.88 -1.23 8.02
N PRO A 74 14.07 -1.90 9.17
CA PRO A 74 13.65 -3.28 9.34
C PRO A 74 12.13 -3.40 9.23
N MET A 75 11.66 -4.52 8.68
CA MET A 75 10.22 -4.77 8.50
C MET A 75 9.41 -4.76 9.81
N SER A 76 10.06 -4.99 10.96
CA SER A 76 9.42 -4.89 12.27
C SER A 76 8.79 -3.52 12.53
N VAL A 77 9.40 -2.43 12.03
CA VAL A 77 8.85 -1.07 12.20
C VAL A 77 7.52 -0.92 11.45
N THR A 78 7.48 -1.36 10.19
CA THR A 78 6.26 -1.37 9.38
C THR A 78 5.20 -2.29 9.98
N GLU A 79 5.65 -3.43 10.51
CA GLU A 79 4.80 -4.43 11.14
C GLU A 79 4.12 -3.91 12.42
N ASP A 80 4.87 -3.24 13.29
CA ASP A 80 4.36 -2.61 14.51
C ASP A 80 3.28 -1.58 14.18
N ARG A 81 3.52 -0.76 13.15
CA ARG A 81 2.56 0.28 12.75
C ARG A 81 1.28 -0.32 12.15
N MET A 82 1.39 -1.40 11.39
CA MET A 82 0.22 -2.06 10.80
C MET A 82 -0.68 -2.69 11.88
N ARG A 83 -0.09 -3.37 12.88
CA ARG A 83 -0.84 -3.99 13.98
C ARG A 83 -1.74 -3.00 14.72
N TRP A 84 -1.27 -1.78 14.90
CA TRP A 84 -2.01 -0.73 15.61
C TRP A 84 -3.29 -0.29 14.86
N ARG A 85 -3.38 -0.50 13.54
CA ARG A 85 -4.32 0.21 12.66
C ARG A 85 -5.50 -0.60 12.11
N HIS A 86 -5.66 -1.90 12.43
CA HIS A 86 -6.70 -2.81 11.87
C HIS A 86 -7.29 -2.32 10.52
N SER A 87 -6.51 -2.52 9.46
CA SER A 87 -6.71 -1.79 8.20
C SER A 87 -7.74 -2.44 7.29
N HIS A 88 -8.69 -1.67 6.78
CA HIS A 88 -9.64 -2.14 5.76
C HIS A 88 -8.99 -2.22 4.39
N ILE A 89 -8.07 -1.30 4.09
CA ILE A 89 -7.30 -1.27 2.84
C ILE A 89 -5.82 -1.23 3.19
N THR A 90 -5.02 -2.02 2.48
CA THR A 90 -3.56 -1.93 2.52
C THR A 90 -3.04 -1.37 1.21
N GLY A 91 -1.87 -0.74 1.20
CA GLY A 91 -1.29 -0.27 -0.06
C GLY A 91 0.19 0.01 0.00
N VAL A 92 0.82 -0.08 -1.17
CA VAL A 92 2.21 0.33 -1.38
C VAL A 92 2.28 1.43 -2.44
N GLY A 93 2.99 2.49 -2.10
CA GLY A 93 3.23 3.67 -2.90
C GLY A 93 4.11 3.43 -4.12
N TYR A 94 3.91 4.28 -5.13
CA TYR A 94 4.66 4.27 -6.37
C TYR A 94 6.17 4.39 -6.16
N GLY A 95 6.63 5.14 -5.14
CA GLY A 95 8.06 5.26 -4.86
C GLY A 95 8.76 3.91 -4.63
N ILE A 96 8.05 2.90 -4.11
CA ILE A 96 8.57 1.53 -4.00
C ILE A 96 8.20 0.72 -5.25
N ARG A 97 6.91 0.72 -5.64
CA ARG A 97 6.38 -0.15 -6.71
C ARG A 97 6.88 0.20 -8.12
N GLY A 98 7.24 1.45 -8.36
CA GLY A 98 7.81 1.96 -9.60
C GLY A 98 9.34 2.02 -9.60
N SER A 99 9.98 1.60 -8.51
CA SER A 99 11.43 1.64 -8.38
C SER A 99 12.11 0.60 -9.26
N THR A 100 13.29 0.96 -9.76
CA THR A 100 14.22 0.02 -10.41
C THR A 100 15.33 -0.47 -9.46
N ASN A 101 15.27 -0.07 -8.19
CA ASN A 101 16.24 -0.46 -7.16
C ASN A 101 15.86 -1.80 -6.51
N GLY A 102 16.80 -2.74 -6.40
CA GLY A 102 16.56 -4.07 -5.85
C GLY A 102 16.13 -4.07 -4.36
N GLU A 103 16.56 -3.10 -3.57
CA GLU A 103 16.16 -2.96 -2.16
C GLU A 103 14.68 -2.57 -2.05
N ASP A 104 14.20 -1.66 -2.92
CA ASP A 104 12.79 -1.28 -2.98
C ASP A 104 11.91 -2.45 -3.46
N ILE A 105 12.40 -3.23 -4.44
CA ILE A 105 11.68 -4.44 -4.89
C ILE A 105 11.57 -5.46 -3.75
N THR A 106 12.65 -5.66 -2.99
CA THR A 106 12.62 -6.55 -1.81
C THR A 106 11.62 -6.03 -0.77
N LYS A 107 11.66 -4.72 -0.46
CA LYS A 107 10.72 -4.07 0.46
C LYS A 107 9.27 -4.16 -0.02
N PHE A 108 9.03 -4.12 -1.34
CA PHE A 108 7.71 -4.33 -1.93
C PHE A 108 7.19 -5.72 -1.60
N GLU A 109 7.99 -6.76 -1.88
CA GLU A 109 7.63 -8.16 -1.61
C GLU A 109 7.34 -8.41 -0.14
N ASP A 110 8.19 -7.89 0.75
CA ASP A 110 8.03 -7.99 2.21
C ASP A 110 6.72 -7.35 2.70
N ASN A 111 6.36 -6.19 2.15
CA ASN A 111 5.09 -5.54 2.44
C ASN A 111 3.90 -6.40 2.00
N LEU A 112 3.94 -7.00 0.81
CA LEU A 112 2.87 -7.89 0.35
C LEU A 112 2.73 -9.11 1.24
N MET A 113 3.85 -9.68 1.70
CA MET A 113 3.85 -10.78 2.65
C MET A 113 3.26 -10.35 4.00
N LEU A 114 3.65 -9.18 4.51
CA LEU A 114 3.11 -8.61 5.74
C LEU A 114 1.58 -8.42 5.65
N PHE A 115 1.09 -7.83 4.56
CA PHE A 115 -0.34 -7.58 4.36
C PHE A 115 -1.14 -8.88 4.35
N ARG A 116 -0.64 -9.92 3.68
CA ARG A 116 -1.27 -11.25 3.68
C ARG A 116 -1.34 -11.87 5.08
N ARG A 117 -0.33 -11.65 5.93
CA ARG A 117 -0.31 -12.19 7.30
C ARG A 117 -1.24 -11.43 8.24
N GLN A 118 -1.24 -10.10 8.19
CA GLN A 118 -1.92 -9.27 9.19
C GLN A 118 -3.30 -8.75 8.77
N GLY A 119 -3.54 -8.61 7.47
CA GLY A 119 -4.82 -8.18 6.91
C GLY A 119 -5.20 -9.06 5.71
N PRO A 120 -5.35 -10.39 5.88
CA PRO A 120 -5.62 -11.32 4.77
C PRO A 120 -6.88 -10.97 3.97
N ASN A 121 -7.84 -10.28 4.58
CA ASN A 121 -9.09 -9.86 3.96
C ASN A 121 -9.07 -8.41 3.44
N SER A 122 -8.00 -7.67 3.71
CA SER A 122 -7.88 -6.27 3.35
C SER A 122 -7.34 -6.17 1.92
N PRO A 123 -8.11 -5.66 0.93
CA PRO A 123 -7.61 -5.50 -0.41
C PRO A 123 -6.34 -4.63 -0.43
N THR A 124 -5.32 -5.11 -1.14
CA THR A 124 -4.10 -4.33 -1.39
C THR A 124 -4.27 -3.48 -2.65
N VAL A 125 -3.87 -2.21 -2.56
CA VAL A 125 -3.94 -1.24 -3.67
C VAL A 125 -2.57 -0.63 -3.98
N PHE A 126 -2.44 -0.12 -5.20
CA PHE A 126 -1.22 0.50 -5.69
C PHE A 126 -1.59 1.72 -6.52
N ASN A 127 -0.93 2.84 -6.28
CA ASN A 127 -1.04 4.03 -7.12
C ASN A 127 -0.15 3.87 -8.36
N TYR A 128 -0.54 4.50 -9.46
CA TYR A 128 0.22 4.45 -10.71
C TYR A 128 1.14 5.66 -10.90
N ASN A 129 1.06 6.65 -9.99
CA ASN A 129 2.00 7.75 -9.80
C ASN A 129 1.83 8.33 -8.38
N PRO A 130 2.74 9.20 -7.89
CA PRO A 130 2.64 9.75 -6.53
C PRO A 130 1.32 10.48 -6.22
N CYS A 131 0.71 11.19 -7.16
CA CYS A 131 -0.50 11.97 -6.95
C CYS A 131 -1.81 11.15 -6.96
N THR A 132 -1.75 9.85 -7.23
CA THR A 132 -2.96 9.02 -7.43
C THR A 132 -3.32 8.16 -6.23
N PHE A 133 -2.77 8.47 -5.06
CA PHE A 133 -3.10 7.79 -3.80
C PHE A 133 -4.62 7.75 -3.54
N LEU A 134 -5.29 8.92 -3.52
CA LEU A 134 -6.71 9.00 -3.15
C LEU A 134 -7.59 8.14 -4.07
N TRP A 135 -7.29 8.15 -5.38
CA TRP A 135 -7.95 7.30 -6.37
C TRP A 135 -7.87 5.80 -6.02
N THR A 136 -6.72 5.34 -5.49
CA THR A 136 -6.55 3.92 -5.16
C THR A 136 -7.42 3.46 -3.99
N VAL A 137 -7.68 4.36 -3.05
CA VAL A 137 -8.54 4.10 -1.89
C VAL A 137 -9.99 4.15 -2.32
N GLN A 138 -10.39 5.22 -3.01
CA GLN A 138 -11.78 5.45 -3.44
C GLN A 138 -12.32 4.35 -4.35
N ARG A 139 -11.49 3.74 -5.21
CA ARG A 139 -11.94 2.60 -6.04
C ARG A 139 -12.26 1.33 -5.24
N ARG A 140 -11.82 1.22 -3.98
CA ARG A 140 -12.06 0.05 -3.10
C ARG A 140 -13.04 0.36 -1.97
N ALA A 141 -13.04 1.59 -1.47
CA ALA A 141 -13.98 2.08 -0.48
C ALA A 141 -14.51 3.45 -0.90
N PRO A 142 -15.44 3.49 -1.87
CA PRO A 142 -16.10 4.74 -2.24
C PRO A 142 -16.88 5.28 -1.03
N LEU A 143 -16.61 6.53 -0.66
CA LEU A 143 -17.26 7.18 0.48
C LEU A 143 -18.65 7.69 0.08
N SER A 144 -19.55 7.79 1.06
CA SER A 144 -20.89 8.33 0.88
C SER A 144 -20.94 9.86 0.67
N SER A 145 -19.86 10.58 0.98
CA SER A 145 -19.73 12.03 0.79
C SER A 145 -18.28 12.46 0.55
N ASP A 146 -18.03 13.75 0.34
CA ASP A 146 -16.70 14.34 0.13
C ASP A 146 -15.91 14.63 1.42
N CYS A 147 -16.53 14.39 2.58
CA CYS A 147 -15.94 14.57 3.91
C CYS A 147 -15.40 15.98 4.21
N ALA A 148 -15.80 17.01 3.46
CA ALA A 148 -15.23 18.36 3.58
C ALA A 148 -15.44 19.00 4.98
N GLY A 149 -16.50 18.63 5.70
CA GLY A 149 -16.82 19.14 7.04
C GLY A 149 -16.63 18.14 8.19
N GLN A 150 -16.32 16.88 7.88
CA GLN A 150 -16.12 15.81 8.86
C GLN A 150 -14.98 14.89 8.35
N PRO A 151 -13.75 15.41 8.24
CA PRO A 151 -12.63 14.55 7.88
C PRO A 151 -12.51 13.43 8.94
N GLY A 152 -12.16 12.23 8.49
CA GLY A 152 -11.83 11.14 9.40
C GLY A 152 -10.65 11.49 10.31
N THR A 153 -10.39 10.67 11.32
CA THR A 153 -9.24 10.89 12.21
C THR A 153 -7.94 10.87 11.43
N ASP A 154 -7.22 11.99 11.43
CA ASP A 154 -5.85 12.04 10.95
C ASP A 154 -4.99 11.14 11.85
N CYS A 155 -4.67 9.99 11.29
CA CYS A 155 -3.87 8.97 11.88
C CYS A 155 -2.37 9.38 11.91
N GLY A 156 -2.00 10.50 11.30
CA GLY A 156 -0.65 11.06 11.26
C GLY A 156 0.11 10.58 10.03
N TYR A 157 0.89 11.50 9.46
CA TYR A 157 2.02 11.16 8.60
C TYR A 157 3.21 10.81 9.47
N GLU A 158 3.82 9.66 9.23
CA GLU A 158 5.03 9.27 9.91
C GLU A 158 6.07 8.84 8.90
N GLU A 159 7.24 9.45 9.04
CA GLU A 159 8.40 9.19 8.22
C GLU A 159 9.48 8.54 9.08
N VAL A 160 9.81 7.29 8.75
CA VAL A 160 10.96 6.62 9.35
C VAL A 160 12.05 6.51 8.30
N CYS A 161 13.08 7.33 8.46
CA CYS A 161 14.20 7.40 7.52
C CYS A 161 15.55 7.44 8.24
N GLY A 162 16.51 6.67 7.73
CA GLY A 162 17.86 6.62 8.25
C GLY A 162 18.65 7.92 8.00
N LYS A 163 19.60 8.22 8.89
CA LYS A 163 20.54 9.34 8.69
C LYS A 163 21.34 9.09 7.39
N GLY A 164 21.31 10.07 6.48
CA GLY A 164 21.97 9.97 5.17
C GLY A 164 21.09 9.39 4.05
N TRP A 165 19.85 9.00 4.35
CA TRP A 165 18.89 8.47 3.37
C TRP A 165 17.81 9.49 2.97
N CYS A 166 17.46 10.43 3.86
CA CYS A 166 16.53 11.52 3.57
C CYS A 166 17.17 12.91 3.75
N SER A 167 16.91 13.79 2.80
CA SER A 167 17.24 15.20 2.87
C SER A 167 16.10 15.93 3.58
N ASN A 168 16.28 16.21 4.88
CA ASN A 168 15.28 16.70 5.87
C ASN A 168 14.39 15.62 6.51
N PRO A 169 14.93 14.80 7.43
CA PRO A 169 14.08 13.95 8.26
C PRO A 169 13.20 14.85 9.15
N THR A 170 11.89 14.78 8.97
CA THR A 170 10.95 15.38 9.93
C THR A 170 10.82 14.38 11.07
N ILE A 171 11.34 14.73 12.25
CA ILE A 171 11.13 13.99 13.51
C ILE A 171 9.72 14.29 14.00
#